data_AF-A0A402AQV6-F1
#
_entry.id   AF-A0A402AQV6-F1
#
_cell.length_a   1.000
_cell.length_b   1.000
_cell.length_c   1.000
_cell.angle_alpha   90.00
_cell.angle_beta   90.00
_cell.angle_gamma   90.00
#
_symmetry.space_group_name_H-M   'P 1'
#
loop_
_entity.id
_entity.type
_entity.pdbx_description
1 polymer ?
#
loop_
_entity_poly.entity_id
_entity_poly.type
_entity_poly.pdbx_seq_one_letter_code
_entity_poly.pdbx_strand_id
1 'polypeptide(L)'
;MPNLEDTRLAFIPGARVIIHDPNTVELRTGVWNCSSVTLSDDEEKGILGEVILGLLDNHSIATLTQKLGVRSDQIGSVVETLVENNILVPVEKRNVWNQLAYLATPTLGYRPEPGDDLPAQVIVLGSATLVKQFRHITHGLLGDKLQEASEDTIKRLRVKDLNLESNGLELSDHLETFQHWRGALIVALWNELDPILLGNINRLAHHIGFTFLPGAIDGPFSIIGPTIIPQVTACFQCAEMRVIEALRDHTLYTEYRRALAEQRVYGGEDKDEAIDPFQANMVSFAAWDAINLVTLGNAFTLNKILGIYGPTLEVRFHELLRMPGCPVCSEPITLGPTLYSDLRSYLNTQIKM
;
A
#
# COMPACT_ATOMS: atom_id res chain seq x y z
N MET A 1 25.93 -19.19 -5.92
CA MET A 1 24.73 -20.00 -6.14
C MET A 1 24.14 -20.31 -4.78
N PRO A 2 22.88 -20.00 -4.50
CA PRO A 2 22.23 -20.44 -3.27
C PRO A 2 22.19 -21.97 -3.28
N ASN A 3 22.56 -22.59 -2.16
CA ASN A 3 22.55 -24.04 -2.03
C ASN A 3 21.08 -24.52 -2.04
N LEU A 4 20.63 -25.07 -3.17
CA LEU A 4 19.25 -25.54 -3.36
C LEU A 4 18.83 -26.62 -2.34
N GLU A 5 19.79 -27.25 -1.66
CA GLU A 5 19.53 -28.25 -0.60
C GLU A 5 19.01 -27.65 0.70
N ASP A 6 19.33 -26.38 1.02
CA ASP A 6 18.97 -25.76 2.31
C ASP A 6 17.67 -24.95 2.26
N THR A 7 17.16 -24.63 1.07
CA THR A 7 15.95 -23.80 0.92
C THR A 7 14.78 -24.69 0.55
N ARG A 8 13.82 -24.87 1.46
CA ARG A 8 12.60 -25.64 1.17
C ARG A 8 11.78 -24.91 0.11
N LEU A 9 11.80 -25.40 -1.13
CA LEU A 9 11.03 -24.84 -2.23
C LEU A 9 9.61 -25.42 -2.27
N ALA A 10 8.66 -24.65 -2.80
CA ALA A 10 7.30 -25.08 -3.06
C ALA A 10 6.73 -24.38 -4.29
N PHE A 11 5.77 -25.04 -4.95
CA PHE A 11 4.99 -24.42 -6.02
C PHE A 11 4.16 -23.26 -5.49
N ILE A 12 4.08 -22.21 -6.32
CA ILE A 12 3.20 -21.07 -6.07
C ILE A 12 1.74 -21.52 -5.88
N PRO A 13 0.98 -20.91 -4.95
CA PRO A 13 -0.42 -21.25 -4.78
C PRO A 13 -1.25 -21.01 -6.04
N GLY A 14 -2.11 -21.96 -6.38
CA GLY A 14 -2.95 -21.87 -7.57
C GLY A 14 -2.25 -22.21 -8.89
N ALA A 15 -0.94 -22.53 -8.87
CA ALA A 15 -0.30 -23.20 -10.00
C ALA A 15 -1.01 -24.52 -10.29
N ARG A 16 -1.24 -24.78 -11.57
CA ARG A 16 -1.77 -26.03 -12.09
C ARG A 16 -0.79 -26.55 -13.11
N VAL A 17 -0.55 -27.84 -13.05
CA VAL A 17 0.30 -28.55 -14.00
C VAL A 17 -0.59 -29.24 -15.01
N ILE A 18 -0.32 -29.01 -16.29
CA ILE A 18 -0.93 -29.72 -17.41
C ILE A 18 0.19 -30.47 -18.12
N ILE A 19 0.10 -31.79 -18.14
CA ILE A 19 1.00 -32.63 -18.92
C ILE A 19 0.36 -32.80 -20.30
N HIS A 20 0.98 -32.23 -21.33
CA HIS A 20 0.52 -32.38 -22.71
C HIS A 20 1.01 -33.69 -23.31
N ASP A 21 2.28 -34.03 -23.03
CA ASP A 21 2.93 -35.28 -23.40
C ASP A 21 4.15 -35.53 -22.46
N PRO A 22 4.89 -36.66 -22.56
CA PRO A 22 6.02 -36.95 -21.68
C PRO A 22 7.14 -35.90 -21.64
N ASN A 23 7.28 -35.10 -22.70
CA ASN A 23 8.33 -34.11 -22.90
C ASN A 23 7.82 -32.67 -22.79
N THR A 24 6.50 -32.44 -22.76
CA THR A 24 5.92 -31.09 -22.72
C THR A 24 4.98 -30.92 -21.54
N VAL A 25 5.33 -29.99 -20.65
CA VAL A 25 4.55 -29.65 -19.45
C VAL A 25 4.23 -28.17 -19.44
N GLU A 26 2.96 -27.82 -19.26
CA GLU A 26 2.52 -26.45 -19.04
C GLU A 26 2.23 -26.23 -17.56
N LEU A 27 2.76 -25.13 -17.03
CA LEU A 27 2.55 -24.66 -15.68
C LEU A 27 1.77 -23.36 -15.78
N ARG A 28 0.54 -23.36 -15.28
CA ARG A 28 -0.38 -22.23 -15.43
C ARG A 28 -0.93 -21.74 -14.11
N THR A 29 -1.16 -20.45 -14.01
CA THR A 29 -2.03 -19.83 -13.01
C THR A 29 -3.24 -19.22 -13.71
N GLY A 30 -4.39 -19.17 -13.04
CA GLY A 30 -5.61 -18.60 -13.60
C GLY A 30 -6.30 -19.47 -14.67
N VAL A 31 -7.60 -19.19 -14.87
CA VAL A 31 -8.41 -19.88 -15.89
C VAL A 31 -8.56 -19.02 -17.14
N TRP A 32 -9.14 -17.82 -16.99
CA TRP A 32 -9.39 -16.89 -18.10
C TRP A 32 -8.35 -15.78 -18.23
N ASN A 33 -7.72 -15.39 -17.12
CA ASN A 33 -6.59 -14.46 -17.11
C ASN A 33 -5.34 -15.25 -16.73
N CYS A 34 -4.91 -16.14 -17.64
CA CYS A 34 -3.84 -17.07 -17.32
C CYS A 34 -2.46 -16.47 -17.58
N SER A 35 -1.53 -16.82 -16.69
CA SER A 35 -0.09 -16.79 -16.98
C SER A 35 0.35 -18.23 -17.09
N SER A 36 1.02 -18.58 -18.19
CA SER A 36 1.52 -19.94 -18.40
C SER A 36 2.99 -19.93 -18.81
N VAL A 37 3.70 -20.95 -18.37
CA VAL A 37 5.06 -21.27 -18.81
C VAL A 37 5.02 -22.71 -19.29
N THR A 38 5.50 -22.93 -20.51
CA THR A 38 5.64 -24.25 -21.08
C THR A 38 7.10 -24.68 -20.98
N LEU A 39 7.33 -25.81 -20.35
CA LEU A 39 8.62 -26.50 -20.31
C LEU A 39 8.60 -27.61 -21.35
N SER A 40 9.65 -27.68 -22.15
CA SER A 40 9.85 -28.70 -23.18
C SER A 40 11.20 -29.37 -22.98
N ASP A 41 11.22 -30.70 -23.04
CA ASP A 41 12.43 -31.52 -23.05
C ASP A 41 12.85 -31.77 -24.50
N ASP A 42 13.73 -30.90 -25.01
CA ASP A 42 14.25 -30.96 -26.38
C ASP A 42 15.04 -32.25 -26.68
N GLU A 43 15.53 -32.93 -25.64
CA GLU A 43 16.25 -34.21 -25.78
C GLU A 43 15.30 -35.42 -25.79
N GLU A 44 13.99 -35.17 -25.68
CA GLU A 44 12.89 -36.14 -25.74
C GLU A 44 13.06 -37.36 -24.82
N LYS A 45 13.61 -37.17 -23.62
CA LYS A 45 13.91 -38.26 -22.68
C LYS A 45 12.66 -38.86 -22.03
N GLY A 46 11.52 -38.19 -22.11
CA GLY A 46 10.22 -38.64 -21.60
C GLY A 46 10.09 -38.57 -20.08
N ILE A 47 10.98 -37.83 -19.42
CA ILE A 47 11.09 -37.79 -17.95
C ILE A 47 10.52 -36.52 -17.34
N LEU A 48 10.29 -35.46 -18.13
CA LEU A 48 9.94 -34.14 -17.61
C LEU A 48 8.63 -34.16 -16.82
N GLY A 49 7.59 -34.80 -17.35
CA GLY A 49 6.30 -34.94 -16.66
C GLY A 49 6.43 -35.59 -15.28
N GLU A 50 7.17 -36.70 -15.19
CA GLU A 50 7.40 -37.43 -13.94
C GLU A 50 8.24 -36.63 -12.93
N VAL A 51 9.21 -35.85 -13.40
CA VAL A 51 9.99 -34.94 -12.54
C VAL A 51 9.06 -33.89 -11.93
N ILE A 52 8.23 -33.23 -12.73
CA ILE A 52 7.31 -32.18 -12.24
C ILE A 52 6.28 -32.75 -11.26
N LEU A 53 5.67 -33.89 -11.56
CA LEU A 53 4.75 -34.58 -10.64
C LEU A 53 5.46 -34.98 -9.34
N GLY A 54 6.68 -35.49 -9.46
CA GLY A 54 7.50 -35.84 -8.31
C GLY A 54 7.78 -34.65 -7.39
N LEU A 55 8.08 -33.49 -7.95
CA LEU A 55 8.28 -32.25 -7.20
C LEU A 55 6.96 -31.76 -6.55
N LEU A 56 5.82 -31.89 -7.23
CA LEU A 56 4.50 -31.55 -6.66
C LEU A 56 4.18 -32.40 -5.42
N ASP A 57 4.56 -33.67 -5.44
CA ASP A 57 4.41 -34.61 -4.32
C ASP A 57 5.43 -34.37 -3.19
N ASN A 58 6.24 -33.30 -3.27
CA ASN A 58 7.33 -32.96 -2.35
C ASN A 58 8.44 -34.04 -2.26
N HIS A 59 8.70 -34.79 -3.32
CA HIS A 59 9.87 -35.67 -3.36
C HIS A 59 11.16 -34.84 -3.46
N SER A 60 12.21 -35.29 -2.76
CA SER A 60 13.54 -34.68 -2.87
C SER A 60 14.19 -34.97 -4.22
N ILE A 61 15.13 -34.12 -4.63
CA ILE A 61 15.95 -34.34 -5.84
C ILE A 61 16.63 -35.72 -5.79
N ALA A 62 17.15 -36.12 -4.63
CA ALA A 62 17.79 -37.43 -4.45
C ALA A 62 16.80 -38.59 -4.67
N THR A 63 15.59 -38.48 -4.12
CA THR A 63 14.52 -39.48 -4.32
C THR A 63 14.15 -39.60 -5.80
N LEU A 64 14.00 -38.47 -6.50
CA LEU A 64 13.65 -38.45 -7.92
C LEU A 64 14.78 -38.99 -8.81
N THR A 65 16.02 -38.64 -8.51
CA THR A 65 17.24 -39.17 -9.16
C THR A 65 17.23 -40.70 -9.10
N GLN A 66 16.99 -41.27 -7.92
CA GLN A 66 16.96 -42.71 -7.71
C GLN A 66 15.77 -43.38 -8.42
N LYS A 67 14.57 -42.78 -8.34
CA LYS A 67 13.33 -43.34 -8.91
C LYS A 67 13.35 -43.35 -10.44
N LEU A 68 13.87 -42.29 -11.05
CA LEU A 68 13.84 -42.09 -12.50
C LEU A 68 15.13 -42.54 -13.20
N GLY A 69 16.18 -42.87 -12.43
CA GLY A 69 17.46 -43.30 -13.00
C GLY A 69 18.20 -42.20 -13.77
N VAL A 70 17.92 -40.94 -13.44
CA VAL A 70 18.49 -39.75 -14.08
C VAL A 70 19.58 -39.15 -13.20
N ARG A 71 20.40 -38.26 -13.74
CA ARG A 71 21.42 -37.57 -12.95
C ARG A 71 20.81 -36.40 -12.18
N SER A 72 21.37 -36.06 -11.02
CA SER A 72 20.89 -34.97 -10.18
C SER A 72 20.97 -33.59 -10.84
N ASP A 73 21.95 -33.38 -11.74
CA ASP A 73 22.11 -32.13 -12.51
C ASP A 73 20.96 -31.91 -13.51
N GLN A 74 20.42 -32.99 -14.09
CA GLN A 74 19.27 -32.90 -14.99
C GLN A 74 18.02 -32.41 -14.25
N ILE A 75 17.74 -32.97 -13.07
CA ILE A 75 16.63 -32.49 -12.23
C ILE A 75 16.92 -31.07 -11.73
N GLY A 76 18.18 -30.77 -11.37
CA GLY A 76 18.62 -29.44 -10.97
C GLY A 76 18.28 -28.37 -12.01
N SER A 77 18.55 -28.63 -13.29
CA SER A 77 18.23 -27.68 -14.38
C SER A 77 16.73 -27.38 -14.51
N VAL A 78 15.87 -28.38 -14.29
CA VAL A 78 14.41 -28.19 -14.28
C VAL A 78 14.02 -27.32 -13.09
N VAL A 79 14.57 -27.58 -11.90
CA VAL A 79 14.32 -26.77 -10.70
C VAL A 79 14.79 -25.33 -10.88
N GLU A 80 15.97 -25.12 -11.45
CA GLU A 80 16.50 -23.77 -11.76
C GLU A 80 15.55 -23.03 -12.70
N THR A 81 15.12 -23.68 -13.79
CA THR A 81 14.16 -23.08 -14.75
C THR A 81 12.84 -22.70 -14.06
N LEU A 82 12.34 -23.55 -13.17
CA LEU A 82 11.12 -23.27 -12.39
C LEU A 82 11.29 -22.10 -11.42
N VAL A 83 12.47 -21.94 -10.82
CA VAL A 83 12.79 -20.82 -9.93
C VAL A 83 12.94 -19.52 -10.74
N GLU A 84 13.64 -19.55 -11.87
CA GLU A 84 13.81 -18.40 -12.77
C GLU A 84 12.46 -17.86 -13.28
N ASN A 85 11.52 -18.77 -13.55
CA ASN A 85 10.16 -18.43 -13.98
C ASN A 85 9.20 -18.11 -12.80
N ASN A 86 9.70 -18.03 -11.56
CA ASN A 86 8.92 -17.77 -10.35
C ASN A 86 7.77 -18.77 -10.08
N ILE A 87 7.92 -20.02 -10.53
CA ILE A 87 6.94 -21.10 -10.32
C ILE A 87 7.26 -21.89 -9.05
N LEU A 88 8.55 -22.09 -8.78
CA LEU A 88 9.04 -22.58 -7.50
C LEU A 88 9.61 -21.42 -6.69
N VAL A 89 9.22 -21.34 -5.43
CA VAL A 89 9.64 -20.30 -4.49
C VAL A 89 10.02 -20.90 -3.15
N PRO A 90 10.80 -20.20 -2.32
CA PRO A 90 10.97 -20.59 -0.92
C PRO A 90 9.62 -20.65 -0.19
N VAL A 91 9.43 -21.65 0.68
CA VAL A 91 8.16 -21.89 1.41
C VAL A 91 7.75 -20.67 2.25
N GLU A 92 8.70 -19.96 2.83
CA GLU A 92 8.49 -18.71 3.57
C GLU A 92 7.94 -17.58 2.69
N LYS A 93 8.14 -17.64 1.38
CA LYS A 93 7.60 -16.69 0.39
C LYS A 93 6.29 -17.17 -0.24
N ARG A 94 5.74 -18.33 0.16
CA ARG A 94 4.58 -19.03 -0.45
C ARG A 94 3.20 -18.38 -0.21
N ASN A 95 3.14 -17.09 0.06
CA ASN A 95 1.85 -16.38 0.17
C ASN A 95 1.29 -16.09 -1.24
N VAL A 96 0.04 -16.52 -1.48
CA VAL A 96 -0.76 -16.36 -2.71
C VAL A 96 -0.65 -14.93 -3.29
N TRP A 97 -0.70 -13.91 -2.43
CA TRP A 97 -0.83 -12.52 -2.85
C TRP A 97 0.51 -11.83 -3.10
N ASN A 98 1.53 -12.15 -2.29
CA ASN A 98 2.90 -11.72 -2.59
C ASN A 98 3.29 -12.17 -4.01
N GLN A 99 2.79 -13.32 -4.46
CA GLN A 99 3.19 -13.93 -5.73
C GLN A 99 2.41 -13.46 -6.95
N LEU A 100 1.12 -13.18 -6.83
CA LEU A 100 0.38 -12.49 -7.89
C LEU A 100 0.97 -11.10 -8.16
N ALA A 101 1.47 -10.42 -7.11
CA ALA A 101 2.24 -9.19 -7.26
C ALA A 101 3.64 -9.42 -7.88
N TYR A 102 4.24 -10.61 -7.71
CA TYR A 102 5.49 -11.06 -8.38
C TYR A 102 5.31 -11.47 -9.87
N LEU A 103 4.08 -11.68 -10.33
CA LEU A 103 3.77 -11.89 -11.76
C LEU A 103 3.29 -10.60 -12.43
N ALA A 104 2.58 -9.73 -11.70
CA ALA A 104 2.15 -8.39 -12.14
C ALA A 104 3.21 -7.29 -11.88
N THR A 105 4.41 -7.69 -11.50
CA THR A 105 5.55 -6.89 -11.01
C THR A 105 6.08 -5.82 -11.95
N PRO A 106 6.16 -6.06 -13.28
CA PRO A 106 6.71 -5.05 -14.18
C PRO A 106 5.83 -3.79 -14.24
N THR A 107 4.52 -3.92 -13.99
CA THR A 107 3.59 -2.78 -14.01
C THR A 107 3.45 -2.07 -12.67
N LEU A 108 3.83 -2.73 -11.56
CA LEU A 108 3.77 -2.14 -10.23
C LEU A 108 5.11 -1.53 -9.78
N GLY A 109 6.25 -1.86 -10.39
CA GLY A 109 7.55 -1.26 -10.03
C GLY A 109 8.16 -1.85 -8.76
N TYR A 110 8.10 -3.17 -8.62
CA TYR A 110 8.58 -3.92 -7.47
C TYR A 110 10.07 -3.73 -7.14
N ARG A 111 10.39 -3.76 -5.84
CA ARG A 111 11.74 -3.90 -5.30
C ARG A 111 12.00 -5.38 -4.95
N PRO A 112 12.98 -6.05 -5.61
CA PRO A 112 13.36 -7.46 -5.38
C PRO A 112 13.65 -7.84 -3.93
N GLU A 113 14.07 -6.88 -3.12
CA GLU A 113 14.26 -7.06 -1.70
C GLU A 113 13.51 -5.95 -0.96
N PRO A 114 12.63 -6.29 0.00
CA PRO A 114 12.13 -5.30 0.92
C PRO A 114 13.33 -4.69 1.65
N GLY A 115 13.63 -3.42 1.37
CA GLY A 115 14.67 -2.71 2.09
C GLY A 115 14.29 -2.49 3.55
N ASP A 116 15.26 -2.03 4.36
CA ASP A 116 15.04 -1.67 5.77
C ASP A 116 14.00 -0.55 5.97
N ASP A 117 13.58 0.13 4.89
CA ASP A 117 12.64 1.26 4.90
C ASP A 117 11.15 0.84 4.97
N LEU A 118 10.84 -0.45 5.10
CA LEU A 118 9.45 -0.88 5.25
C LEU A 118 8.86 -0.45 6.60
N PRO A 119 7.54 -0.13 6.65
CA PRO A 119 6.88 0.13 7.92
C PRO A 119 7.01 -1.08 8.87
N ALA A 120 7.71 -0.88 9.99
CA ALA A 120 7.88 -1.91 11.02
C ALA A 120 6.59 -2.17 11.80
N GLN A 121 5.70 -1.19 11.83
CA GLN A 121 4.45 -1.19 12.59
C GLN A 121 3.31 -0.64 11.75
N VAL A 122 2.11 -1.20 11.94
CA VAL A 122 0.86 -0.74 11.37
C VAL A 122 -0.05 -0.29 12.50
N ILE A 123 -0.51 0.95 12.46
CA ILE A 123 -1.46 1.50 13.43
C ILE A 123 -2.76 1.76 12.69
N VAL A 124 -3.82 1.06 13.08
CA VAL A 124 -5.16 1.26 12.54
C VAL A 124 -6.00 2.14 13.46
N LEU A 125 -6.72 3.08 12.87
CA LEU A 125 -7.68 3.95 13.55
C LEU A 125 -8.95 4.10 12.71
N GLY A 126 -10.10 4.30 13.35
CA GLY A 126 -11.36 4.33 12.63
C GLY A 126 -12.58 4.05 13.49
N SER A 127 -13.74 3.89 12.84
CA SER A 127 -14.94 3.35 13.48
C SER A 127 -14.65 1.93 14.02
N ALA A 128 -15.12 1.62 15.23
CA ALA A 128 -14.82 0.35 15.91
C ALA A 128 -15.12 -0.89 15.05
N THR A 129 -16.22 -0.86 14.28
CA THR A 129 -16.63 -1.96 13.41
C THR A 129 -15.71 -2.15 12.20
N LEU A 130 -15.28 -1.05 11.56
CA LEU A 130 -14.32 -1.08 10.46
C LEU A 130 -12.94 -1.56 10.93
N VAL A 131 -12.48 -1.06 12.08
CA VAL A 131 -11.20 -1.47 12.68
C VAL A 131 -11.22 -2.96 13.01
N LYS A 132 -12.30 -3.46 13.62
CA LYS A 132 -12.47 -4.88 13.90
C LYS A 132 -12.41 -5.73 12.63
N GLN A 133 -13.07 -5.31 11.56
CA GLN A 133 -13.04 -6.01 10.28
C GLN A 133 -11.64 -5.98 9.66
N PHE A 134 -10.96 -4.83 9.67
CA PHE A 134 -9.59 -4.70 9.18
C PHE A 134 -8.65 -5.65 9.92
N ARG A 135 -8.74 -5.69 11.26
CA ARG A 135 -7.97 -6.62 12.09
C ARG A 135 -8.28 -8.07 11.73
N HIS A 136 -9.54 -8.43 11.56
CA HIS A 136 -9.92 -9.79 11.19
C HIS A 136 -9.29 -10.25 9.87
N ILE A 137 -9.29 -9.38 8.84
CA ILE A 137 -8.71 -9.68 7.52
C ILE A 137 -7.17 -9.76 7.58
N THR A 138 -6.54 -8.88 8.34
CA THR A 138 -5.08 -8.68 8.29
C THR A 138 -4.31 -9.46 9.36
N HIS A 139 -4.97 -9.99 10.40
CA HIS A 139 -4.34 -10.63 11.55
C HIS A 139 -3.34 -11.74 11.17
N GLY A 140 -3.69 -12.60 10.22
CA GLY A 140 -2.83 -13.71 9.79
C GLY A 140 -1.54 -13.28 9.07
N LEU A 141 -1.46 -12.04 8.59
CA LEU A 141 -0.32 -11.51 7.82
C LEU A 141 0.47 -10.44 8.57
N LEU A 142 -0.20 -9.58 9.32
CA LEU A 142 0.45 -8.51 10.08
C LEU A 142 0.84 -8.96 11.50
N GLY A 143 0.11 -9.89 12.11
CA GLY A 143 0.39 -10.41 13.45
C GLY A 143 0.63 -9.28 14.47
N ASP A 144 1.77 -9.36 15.16
CA ASP A 144 2.18 -8.41 16.21
C ASP A 144 2.52 -7.00 15.69
N LYS A 145 2.69 -6.82 14.36
CA LYS A 145 2.92 -5.50 13.78
C LYS A 145 1.68 -4.60 13.85
N LEU A 146 0.49 -5.19 13.99
CA LEU A 146 -0.77 -4.46 13.96
C LEU A 146 -1.17 -3.97 15.36
N GLN A 147 -1.32 -2.66 15.49
CA GLN A 147 -1.80 -1.99 16.70
C GLN A 147 -3.03 -1.14 16.40
N GLU A 148 -3.86 -0.93 17.41
CA GLU A 148 -5.07 -0.13 17.33
C GLU A 148 -4.86 1.17 18.10
N ALA A 149 -5.21 2.30 17.51
CA ALA A 149 -5.14 3.60 18.18
C ALA A 149 -6.22 3.71 19.26
N SER A 150 -5.89 4.38 20.37
CA SER A 150 -6.85 4.61 21.45
C SER A 150 -7.92 5.64 21.07
N GLU A 151 -9.10 5.58 21.69
CA GLU A 151 -10.12 6.62 21.50
C GLU A 151 -9.64 8.03 21.87
N ASP A 152 -8.75 8.16 22.87
CA ASP A 152 -8.13 9.44 23.25
C ASP A 152 -7.30 10.02 22.11
N THR A 153 -6.57 9.16 21.39
CA THR A 153 -5.81 9.52 20.18
C THR A 153 -6.74 10.11 19.13
N ILE A 154 -7.86 9.43 18.83
CA ILE A 154 -8.84 9.88 17.84
C ILE A 154 -9.44 11.23 18.24
N LYS A 155 -9.81 11.39 19.52
CA LYS A 155 -10.34 12.66 20.04
C LYS A 155 -9.36 13.81 19.86
N ARG A 156 -8.08 13.59 20.18
CA ARG A 156 -7.00 14.60 20.00
C ARG A 156 -6.82 15.03 18.54
N LEU A 157 -7.06 14.13 17.59
CA LEU A 157 -6.97 14.43 16.17
C LEU A 157 -8.19 15.19 15.63
N ARG A 158 -9.33 15.22 16.34
CA ARG A 158 -10.56 15.93 15.94
C ARG A 158 -10.72 17.33 16.55
N VAL A 159 -9.79 17.78 17.40
CA VAL A 159 -10.01 18.97 18.25
C VAL A 159 -10.06 20.28 17.45
N LYS A 160 -9.21 20.43 16.41
CA LYS A 160 -9.14 21.63 15.56
C LYS A 160 -8.64 21.28 14.16
N ASP A 161 -8.98 22.10 13.18
CA ASP A 161 -8.36 22.02 11.86
C ASP A 161 -6.95 22.61 11.92
N LEU A 162 -5.94 21.73 11.95
CA LEU A 162 -4.56 22.18 12.02
C LEU A 162 -4.21 23.04 10.80
N ASN A 163 -4.77 22.77 9.62
CA ASN A 163 -4.47 23.50 8.37
C ASN A 163 -4.89 24.96 8.42
N LEU A 164 -5.98 25.30 9.10
CA LEU A 164 -6.52 26.66 9.15
C LEU A 164 -6.13 27.43 10.42
N GLU A 165 -6.00 26.75 11.56
CA GLU A 165 -6.05 27.42 12.87
C GLU A 165 -4.81 27.19 13.75
N SER A 166 -3.80 26.45 13.29
CA SER A 166 -2.63 26.14 14.14
C SER A 166 -1.66 27.32 14.26
N ASN A 167 -1.50 27.86 15.48
CA ASN A 167 -0.29 28.59 15.84
C ASN A 167 0.90 27.61 15.94
N GLY A 168 2.10 28.03 15.56
CA GLY A 168 3.28 27.15 15.50
C GLY A 168 3.63 26.44 16.82
N LEU A 169 3.25 27.02 17.96
CA LEU A 169 3.45 26.41 19.28
C LEU A 169 2.48 25.23 19.53
N GLU A 170 1.18 25.41 19.23
CA GLU A 170 0.16 24.35 19.39
C GLU A 170 0.49 23.15 18.50
N LEU A 171 0.99 23.39 17.28
CA LEU A 171 1.46 22.33 16.40
C LEU A 171 2.61 21.54 17.02
N SER A 172 3.58 22.21 17.67
CA SER A 172 4.71 21.55 18.32
C SER A 172 4.26 20.58 19.42
N ASP A 173 3.35 21.00 20.28
CA ASP A 173 2.82 20.18 21.37
C ASP A 173 2.07 18.94 20.83
N HIS A 174 1.30 19.11 19.75
CA HIS A 174 0.66 18.00 19.06
C HIS A 174 1.69 17.05 18.44
N LEU A 175 2.74 17.57 17.80
CA LEU A 175 3.78 16.75 17.19
C LEU A 175 4.50 15.88 18.21
N GLU A 176 4.80 16.38 19.41
CA GLU A 176 5.45 15.60 20.48
C GLU A 176 4.63 14.36 20.87
N THR A 177 3.30 14.52 20.95
CA THR A 177 2.38 13.44 21.31
C THR A 177 2.45 12.26 20.34
N PHE A 178 2.61 12.53 19.04
CA PHE A 178 2.58 11.53 17.97
C PHE A 178 3.97 11.09 17.47
N GLN A 179 5.07 11.50 18.11
CA GLN A 179 6.43 11.15 17.67
C GLN A 179 6.66 9.63 17.54
N HIS A 180 5.98 8.84 18.36
CA HIS A 180 6.05 7.38 18.35
C HIS A 180 5.51 6.75 17.05
N TRP A 181 4.82 7.51 16.19
CA TRP A 181 4.33 7.04 14.89
C TRP A 181 5.38 7.11 13.77
N ARG A 182 6.55 7.72 14.01
CA ARG A 182 7.60 7.86 12.99
C ARG A 182 7.93 6.51 12.34
N GLY A 183 7.93 6.48 11.01
CA GLY A 183 8.20 5.28 10.22
C GLY A 183 7.10 4.20 10.24
N ALA A 184 6.00 4.40 10.98
CA ALA A 184 4.87 3.49 10.95
C ALA A 184 4.01 3.68 9.69
N LEU A 185 3.15 2.71 9.42
CA LEU A 185 2.02 2.85 8.52
C LEU A 185 0.77 3.12 9.35
N ILE A 186 0.16 4.29 9.13
CA ILE A 186 -1.10 4.67 9.73
C ILE A 186 -2.24 4.38 8.74
N VAL A 187 -3.15 3.49 9.11
CA VAL A 187 -4.33 3.12 8.29
C VAL A 187 -5.59 3.64 8.95
N ALA A 188 -6.33 4.46 8.23
CA ALA A 188 -7.30 5.32 8.86
C ALA A 188 -8.66 5.18 8.14
N LEU A 189 -9.64 4.56 8.79
CA LEU A 189 -10.86 4.01 8.19
C LEU A 189 -12.14 4.59 8.82
N TRP A 190 -12.96 5.32 8.05
CA TRP A 190 -14.21 5.89 8.57
C TRP A 190 -15.44 5.58 7.74
N ASN A 191 -16.58 5.51 8.43
CA ASN A 191 -17.90 5.38 7.80
C ASN A 191 -18.33 6.66 7.09
N GLU A 192 -17.71 7.79 7.39
CA GLU A 192 -17.96 9.07 6.72
C GLU A 192 -16.63 9.82 6.59
N LEU A 193 -16.43 10.44 5.43
CA LEU A 193 -15.25 11.24 5.15
C LEU A 193 -15.17 12.45 6.09
N ASP A 194 -14.18 12.44 6.97
CA ASP A 194 -13.88 13.53 7.89
C ASP A 194 -12.64 14.31 7.40
N PRO A 195 -12.81 15.40 6.62
CA PRO A 195 -11.68 16.13 6.05
C PRO A 195 -10.80 16.80 7.09
N ILE A 196 -11.32 17.12 8.28
CA ILE A 196 -10.54 17.73 9.37
C ILE A 196 -9.60 16.66 9.95
N LEU A 197 -10.15 15.51 10.31
CA LEU A 197 -9.38 14.41 10.88
C LEU A 197 -8.31 13.89 9.92
N LEU A 198 -8.68 13.60 8.67
CA LEU A 198 -7.75 13.11 7.66
C LEU A 198 -6.71 14.17 7.28
N GLY A 199 -7.11 15.45 7.22
CA GLY A 199 -6.20 16.57 7.02
C GLY A 199 -5.17 16.70 8.14
N ASN A 200 -5.57 16.53 9.39
CA ASN A 200 -4.69 16.56 10.55
C ASN A 200 -3.70 15.40 10.53
N ILE A 201 -4.16 14.17 10.28
CA ILE A 201 -3.28 13.00 10.15
C ILE A 201 -2.28 13.21 9.00
N ASN A 202 -2.74 13.72 7.85
CA ASN A 202 -1.88 14.03 6.71
C ASN A 202 -0.80 15.06 7.08
N ARG A 203 -1.15 16.12 7.81
CA ARG A 203 -0.17 17.11 8.25
C ARG A 203 0.86 16.51 9.21
N LEU A 204 0.41 15.69 10.16
CA LEU A 204 1.30 14.98 11.07
C LEU A 204 2.23 14.02 10.31
N ALA A 205 1.73 13.33 9.29
CA ALA A 205 2.51 12.41 8.45
C ALA A 205 3.74 13.10 7.85
N HIS A 206 3.55 14.31 7.32
CA HIS A 206 4.63 15.10 6.71
C HIS A 206 5.65 15.65 7.72
N HIS A 207 5.23 15.98 8.94
CA HIS A 207 6.15 16.51 9.96
C HIS A 207 6.90 15.41 10.72
N ILE A 208 6.25 14.27 10.97
CA ILE A 208 6.82 13.17 11.75
C ILE A 208 7.57 12.17 10.86
N GLY A 209 7.11 11.98 9.62
CA GLY A 209 7.69 11.05 8.66
C GLY A 209 7.10 9.65 8.76
N PHE A 210 5.76 9.53 8.80
CA PHE A 210 5.06 8.24 8.74
C PHE A 210 4.27 8.09 7.45
N THR A 211 4.01 6.85 7.04
CA THR A 211 3.19 6.57 5.86
C THR A 211 1.72 6.55 6.25
N PHE A 212 0.85 7.08 5.40
CA PHE A 212 -0.57 7.23 5.73
C PHE A 212 -1.46 6.69 4.59
N LEU A 213 -2.38 5.80 4.94
CA LEU A 213 -3.41 5.25 4.05
C LEU A 213 -4.82 5.61 4.59
N PRO A 214 -5.51 6.59 4.00
CA PRO A 214 -6.90 6.89 4.30
C PRO A 214 -7.86 5.95 3.56
N GLY A 215 -8.97 5.61 4.20
CA GLY A 215 -10.13 4.96 3.62
C GLY A 215 -11.41 5.53 4.23
N ALA A 216 -12.36 5.93 3.40
CA ALA A 216 -13.62 6.51 3.89
C ALA A 216 -14.76 6.25 2.93
N ILE A 217 -15.99 6.32 3.45
CA ILE A 217 -17.20 6.45 2.63
C ILE A 217 -17.55 7.94 2.51
N ASP A 218 -17.84 8.37 1.29
CA ASP A 218 -18.32 9.72 0.96
C ASP A 218 -19.65 9.59 0.21
N GLY A 219 -20.75 9.60 0.98
CA GLY A 219 -22.08 9.30 0.47
C GLY A 219 -22.12 7.93 -0.24
N PRO A 220 -22.44 7.87 -1.55
CA PRO A 220 -22.48 6.62 -2.30
C PRO A 220 -21.10 6.13 -2.80
N PHE A 221 -20.01 6.83 -2.45
CA PHE A 221 -18.65 6.47 -2.86
C PHE A 221 -17.87 5.84 -1.72
N SER A 222 -17.07 4.84 -2.06
CA SER A 222 -15.99 4.34 -1.22
C SER A 222 -14.67 4.83 -1.80
N ILE A 223 -13.85 5.46 -0.96
CA ILE A 223 -12.62 6.12 -1.33
C ILE A 223 -11.49 5.47 -0.55
N ILE A 224 -10.50 4.91 -1.26
CA ILE A 224 -9.28 4.34 -0.68
C ILE A 224 -8.08 5.06 -1.27
N GLY A 225 -7.18 5.52 -0.40
CA GLY A 225 -6.00 6.28 -0.77
C GLY A 225 -6.25 7.79 -0.91
N PRO A 226 -5.23 8.54 -1.35
CA PRO A 226 -3.95 8.04 -1.84
C PRO A 226 -3.10 7.43 -0.71
N THR A 227 -2.23 6.47 -1.02
CA THR A 227 -1.15 6.09 -0.09
C THR A 227 -0.13 7.21 -0.06
N ILE A 228 0.02 7.82 1.12
CA ILE A 228 0.80 9.03 1.35
C ILE A 228 2.14 8.64 1.96
N ILE A 229 3.19 8.76 1.16
CA ILE A 229 4.58 8.68 1.59
C ILE A 229 5.12 10.11 1.59
N PRO A 230 5.45 10.68 2.77
CA PRO A 230 5.90 12.06 2.88
C PRO A 230 7.01 12.40 1.88
N GLN A 231 6.88 13.55 1.21
CA GLN A 231 7.82 14.06 0.19
C GLN A 231 7.95 13.21 -1.08
N VAL A 232 7.28 12.06 -1.19
CA VAL A 232 7.37 11.17 -2.35
C VAL A 232 6.08 11.18 -3.16
N THR A 233 4.93 10.94 -2.52
CA THR A 233 3.63 10.88 -3.21
C THR A 233 2.79 12.15 -3.02
N ALA A 234 1.71 12.25 -3.80
CA ALA A 234 0.68 13.24 -3.56
C ALA A 234 -0.01 12.99 -2.21
N CYS A 235 -0.20 14.06 -1.43
CA CYS A 235 -0.78 13.97 -0.09
C CYS A 235 -2.31 14.11 -0.10
N PHE A 236 -2.97 13.91 1.04
CA PHE A 236 -4.42 14.10 1.16
C PHE A 236 -4.85 15.53 0.75
N GLN A 237 -4.09 16.55 1.16
CA GLN A 237 -4.37 17.94 0.78
C GLN A 237 -4.29 18.16 -0.75
N CYS A 238 -3.42 17.44 -1.46
CA CYS A 238 -3.38 17.50 -2.93
C CYS A 238 -4.69 16.98 -3.55
N ALA A 239 -5.25 15.92 -2.97
CA ALA A 239 -6.54 15.37 -3.39
C ALA A 239 -7.69 16.33 -3.08
N GLU A 240 -7.76 16.80 -1.83
CA GLU A 240 -8.83 17.70 -1.37
C GLU A 240 -8.88 18.98 -2.22
N MET A 241 -7.73 19.61 -2.50
CA MET A 241 -7.70 20.80 -3.34
C MET A 241 -8.21 20.57 -4.76
N ARG A 242 -7.93 19.40 -5.37
CA ARG A 242 -8.47 19.05 -6.69
C ARG A 242 -9.97 18.79 -6.66
N VAL A 243 -10.47 18.16 -5.58
CA VAL A 243 -11.92 18.02 -5.36
C VAL A 243 -12.55 19.40 -5.27
N ILE A 244 -11.96 20.30 -4.47
CA ILE A 244 -12.41 21.69 -4.36
C ILE A 244 -12.44 22.32 -5.75
N GLU A 245 -11.33 22.34 -6.50
CA GLU A 245 -11.25 22.92 -7.85
C GLU A 245 -12.30 22.35 -8.84
N ALA A 246 -12.71 21.08 -8.67
CA ALA A 246 -13.73 20.46 -9.49
C ALA A 246 -15.18 20.79 -9.07
N LEU A 247 -15.39 21.26 -7.84
CA LEU A 247 -16.72 21.67 -7.36
C LEU A 247 -17.19 22.93 -8.07
N ARG A 248 -18.48 22.97 -8.42
CA ARG A 248 -19.10 24.17 -9.01
C ARG A 248 -19.20 25.34 -8.03
N ASP A 249 -19.35 25.04 -6.75
CA ASP A 249 -19.44 26.03 -5.67
C ASP A 249 -18.51 25.64 -4.52
N HIS A 250 -17.31 26.23 -4.51
CA HIS A 250 -16.30 26.02 -3.48
C HIS A 250 -16.74 26.53 -2.09
N THR A 251 -17.71 27.45 -2.06
CA THR A 251 -18.20 28.07 -0.82
C THR A 251 -18.89 27.03 0.05
N LEU A 252 -19.73 26.19 -0.56
CA LEU A 252 -20.48 25.15 0.16
C LEU A 252 -19.55 24.18 0.89
N TYR A 253 -18.47 23.77 0.24
CA TYR A 253 -17.49 22.88 0.86
C TYR A 253 -16.77 23.53 2.04
N THR A 254 -16.36 24.79 1.86
CA THR A 254 -15.69 25.56 2.92
C THR A 254 -16.63 25.79 4.12
N GLU A 255 -17.90 26.09 3.86
CA GLU A 255 -18.92 26.23 4.90
C GLU A 255 -19.19 24.92 5.63
N TYR A 256 -19.21 23.79 4.91
CA TYR A 256 -19.33 22.47 5.50
C TYR A 256 -18.14 22.13 6.39
N ARG A 257 -16.90 22.37 5.94
CA ARG A 257 -15.69 22.21 6.78
C ARG A 257 -15.75 23.06 8.04
N ARG A 258 -16.17 24.32 7.94
CA ARG A 258 -16.38 25.18 9.11
C ARG A 258 -17.46 24.62 10.03
N ALA A 259 -18.56 24.11 9.48
CA ALA A 259 -19.61 23.48 10.28
C ALA A 259 -19.11 22.22 11.02
N LEU A 260 -18.25 21.41 10.41
CA LEU A 260 -17.59 20.28 11.07
C LEU A 260 -16.70 20.74 12.23
N ALA A 261 -15.87 21.76 12.00
CA ALA A 261 -14.97 22.31 13.02
C ALA A 261 -15.74 22.89 14.23
N GLU A 262 -16.85 23.58 13.95
CA GLU A 262 -17.75 24.16 14.95
C GLU A 262 -18.75 23.15 15.55
N GLN A 263 -18.64 21.87 15.19
CA GLN A 263 -19.54 20.79 15.64
C GLN A 263 -21.03 21.08 15.38
N ARG A 264 -21.33 21.72 14.25
CA ARG A 264 -22.69 22.08 13.79
C ARG A 264 -23.27 21.10 12.79
N VAL A 265 -22.59 19.99 12.52
CA VAL A 265 -23.09 18.90 11.67
C VAL A 265 -23.73 17.84 12.57
N TYR A 266 -24.96 17.44 12.23
CA TYR A 266 -25.75 16.46 12.98
C TYR A 266 -26.04 15.23 12.10
N GLY A 267 -26.03 14.04 12.69
CA GLY A 267 -26.14 12.77 11.96
C GLY A 267 -24.77 12.13 11.71
N GLY A 268 -24.76 10.87 11.22
CA GLY A 268 -23.54 10.21 10.73
C GLY A 268 -22.73 9.40 11.75
N GLU A 269 -23.20 9.27 12.99
CA GLU A 269 -22.59 8.37 13.99
C GLU A 269 -23.55 7.26 14.40
N ASP A 270 -23.77 6.29 13.51
CA ASP A 270 -24.29 4.99 13.94
C ASP A 270 -23.16 4.21 14.63
N LYS A 271 -23.03 4.49 15.93
CA LYS A 271 -22.17 3.74 16.83
C LYS A 271 -22.83 2.37 17.00
N ASP A 272 -22.15 1.35 16.49
CA ASP A 272 -22.45 -0.08 16.63
C ASP A 272 -23.37 -0.74 15.58
N GLU A 273 -23.60 -0.12 14.42
CA GLU A 273 -24.21 -0.85 13.30
C GLU A 273 -23.23 -1.87 12.68
N ALA A 274 -23.77 -3.04 12.32
CA ALA A 274 -23.01 -4.07 11.63
C ALA A 274 -22.46 -3.51 10.31
N ILE A 275 -21.21 -3.85 9.99
CA ILE A 275 -20.60 -3.43 8.72
C ILE A 275 -21.43 -3.93 7.54
N ASP A 276 -21.81 -3.02 6.65
CA ASP A 276 -22.49 -3.39 5.41
C ASP A 276 -21.49 -3.94 4.36
N PRO A 277 -21.96 -4.64 3.31
CA PRO A 277 -21.06 -5.18 2.28
C PRO A 277 -20.23 -4.13 1.53
N PHE A 278 -20.72 -2.90 1.40
CA PHE A 278 -20.00 -1.81 0.73
C PHE A 278 -18.85 -1.29 1.60
N GLN A 279 -19.11 -1.08 2.89
CA GLN A 279 -18.07 -0.79 3.89
C GLN A 279 -17.04 -1.93 3.97
N ALA A 280 -17.48 -3.19 3.95
CA ALA A 280 -16.59 -4.35 3.96
C ALA A 280 -15.67 -4.40 2.74
N ASN A 281 -16.15 -3.98 1.55
CA ASN A 281 -15.31 -3.84 0.36
C ASN A 281 -14.24 -2.76 0.55
N MET A 282 -14.61 -1.58 1.08
CA MET A 282 -13.64 -0.51 1.39
C MET A 282 -12.52 -1.02 2.29
N VAL A 283 -12.88 -1.68 3.40
CA VAL A 283 -11.92 -2.25 4.36
C VAL A 283 -11.05 -3.32 3.70
N SER A 284 -11.62 -4.15 2.82
CA SER A 284 -10.87 -5.20 2.12
C SER A 284 -9.81 -4.62 1.17
N PHE A 285 -10.14 -3.56 0.43
CA PHE A 285 -9.18 -2.87 -0.43
C PHE A 285 -8.10 -2.15 0.39
N ALA A 286 -8.47 -1.45 1.46
CA ALA A 286 -7.49 -0.80 2.33
C ALA A 286 -6.56 -1.82 3.01
N ALA A 287 -7.10 -2.97 3.45
CA ALA A 287 -6.30 -4.07 4.00
C ALA A 287 -5.32 -4.63 2.97
N TRP A 288 -5.78 -4.83 1.74
CA TRP A 288 -4.90 -5.30 0.67
C TRP A 288 -3.76 -4.33 0.40
N ASP A 289 -4.06 -3.04 0.32
CA ASP A 289 -3.04 -2.02 0.05
C ASP A 289 -2.03 -1.90 1.20
N ALA A 290 -2.51 -1.92 2.44
CA ALA A 290 -1.66 -1.92 3.63
C ALA A 290 -0.73 -3.14 3.70
N ILE A 291 -1.26 -4.33 3.40
CA ILE A 291 -0.45 -5.57 3.35
C ILE A 291 0.64 -5.42 2.29
N ASN A 292 0.29 -5.01 1.06
CA ASN A 292 1.26 -4.85 -0.01
C ASN A 292 2.37 -3.88 0.38
N LEU A 293 2.02 -2.78 1.04
CA LEU A 293 3.01 -1.80 1.45
C LEU A 293 3.97 -2.37 2.49
N VAL A 294 3.46 -3.14 3.45
CA VAL A 294 4.25 -3.74 4.55
C VAL A 294 5.04 -4.96 4.11
N THR A 295 4.62 -5.69 3.07
CA THR A 295 5.31 -6.91 2.61
C THR A 295 6.18 -6.68 1.38
N LEU A 296 5.78 -5.78 0.48
CA LEU A 296 6.42 -5.54 -0.82
C LEU A 296 7.00 -4.13 -0.96
N GLY A 297 6.71 -3.22 -0.01
CA GLY A 297 7.13 -1.82 -0.11
C GLY A 297 6.40 -1.06 -1.21
N ASN A 298 5.21 -1.53 -1.61
CA ASN A 298 4.47 -0.96 -2.72
C ASN A 298 2.96 -1.02 -2.47
N ALA A 299 2.20 -0.11 -3.08
CA ALA A 299 0.76 0.02 -2.93
C ALA A 299 0.12 0.43 -4.27
N PHE A 300 -1.08 -0.05 -4.56
CA PHE A 300 -1.81 0.29 -5.78
C PHE A 300 -2.46 1.67 -5.71
N THR A 301 -2.57 2.28 -4.52
CA THR A 301 -3.03 3.67 -4.36
C THR A 301 -1.88 4.69 -4.23
N LEU A 302 -0.63 4.31 -4.55
CA LEU A 302 0.44 5.30 -4.67
C LEU A 302 0.11 6.29 -5.80
N ASN A 303 0.01 7.58 -5.46
CA ASN A 303 -0.41 8.65 -6.39
C ASN A 303 -1.77 8.37 -7.07
N LYS A 304 -2.65 7.57 -6.44
CA LYS A 304 -3.97 7.27 -7.00
C LYS A 304 -5.00 7.20 -5.88
N ILE A 305 -6.25 7.51 -6.21
CA ILE A 305 -7.38 7.23 -5.35
C ILE A 305 -8.22 6.15 -6.02
N LEU A 306 -8.48 5.07 -5.31
CA LEU A 306 -9.47 4.09 -5.72
C LEU A 306 -10.85 4.58 -5.29
N GLY A 307 -11.67 4.93 -6.27
CA GLY A 307 -13.07 5.28 -6.08
C GLY A 307 -13.97 4.12 -6.52
N ILE A 308 -14.93 3.75 -5.67
CA ILE A 308 -15.97 2.79 -5.99
C ILE A 308 -17.32 3.47 -5.80
N TYR A 309 -18.10 3.60 -6.87
CA TYR A 309 -19.46 4.11 -6.79
C TYR A 309 -20.43 2.96 -6.53
N GLY A 310 -21.00 2.90 -5.33
CA GLY A 310 -21.83 1.80 -4.86
C GLY A 310 -23.03 1.47 -5.77
N PRO A 311 -23.85 2.45 -6.19
CA PRO A 311 -25.08 2.18 -6.94
C PRO A 311 -24.91 1.43 -8.28
N THR A 312 -23.83 1.68 -9.02
CA THR A 312 -23.55 1.00 -10.30
C THR A 312 -22.32 0.09 -10.25
N LEU A 313 -21.69 -0.03 -9.08
CA LEU A 313 -20.43 -0.75 -8.86
C LEU A 313 -19.31 -0.31 -9.83
N GLU A 314 -19.26 0.98 -10.14
CA GLU A 314 -18.21 1.54 -10.98
C GLU A 314 -16.93 1.72 -10.18
N VAL A 315 -15.87 1.01 -10.60
CA VAL A 315 -14.54 1.07 -9.98
C VAL A 315 -13.62 1.90 -10.86
N ARG A 316 -13.00 2.93 -10.28
CA ARG A 316 -12.10 3.85 -10.98
C ARG A 316 -10.86 4.15 -10.15
N PHE A 317 -9.71 4.21 -10.81
CA PHE A 317 -8.52 4.84 -10.27
C PHE A 317 -8.45 6.27 -10.77
N HIS A 318 -8.35 7.22 -9.84
CA HIS A 318 -8.10 8.62 -10.13
C HIS A 318 -6.62 8.91 -9.88
N GLU A 319 -5.87 9.13 -10.96
CA GLU A 319 -4.46 9.52 -10.87
C GLU A 319 -4.33 10.89 -10.20
N LEU A 320 -3.43 10.97 -9.23
CA LEU A 320 -3.22 12.13 -8.38
C LEU A 320 -1.76 12.57 -8.45
N LEU A 321 -1.54 13.73 -9.05
CA LEU A 321 -0.22 14.35 -9.09
C LEU A 321 -0.03 15.28 -7.89
N ARG A 322 1.15 15.20 -7.27
CA ARG A 322 1.57 16.13 -6.22
C ARG A 322 1.53 17.56 -6.75
N MET A 323 0.90 18.45 -5.99
CA MET A 323 0.74 19.83 -6.41
C MET A 323 1.89 20.70 -5.89
N PRO A 324 2.57 21.48 -6.76
CA PRO A 324 3.70 22.32 -6.34
C PRO A 324 3.35 23.39 -5.30
N GLY A 325 2.10 23.85 -5.25
CA GLY A 325 1.61 24.85 -4.28
C GLY A 325 0.87 24.26 -3.08
N CYS A 326 0.97 22.95 -2.83
CA CYS A 326 0.25 22.32 -1.73
C CYS A 326 0.80 22.77 -0.37
N PRO A 327 0.00 23.41 0.51
CA PRO A 327 0.50 24.01 1.76
C PRO A 327 1.04 22.99 2.77
N VAL A 328 0.77 21.69 2.57
CA VAL A 328 1.22 20.63 3.48
C VAL A 328 2.44 19.89 2.94
N CYS A 329 2.41 19.47 1.68
CA CYS A 329 3.45 18.61 1.13
C CYS A 329 4.42 19.32 0.20
N SER A 330 4.14 20.52 -0.33
CA SER A 330 5.18 21.23 -1.05
C SER A 330 6.22 21.72 -0.06
N GLU A 331 7.48 21.80 -0.48
CA GLU A 331 8.41 22.65 0.27
C GLU A 331 7.79 24.05 0.33
N PRO A 332 7.86 24.75 1.48
CA PRO A 332 7.54 26.17 1.49
C PRO A 332 8.39 26.79 0.39
N ILE A 333 7.76 27.53 -0.53
CA ILE A 333 8.50 28.34 -1.49
C ILE A 333 9.36 29.25 -0.62
N THR A 334 10.61 28.86 -0.42
CA THR A 334 11.64 29.77 0.00
C THR A 334 11.70 30.71 -1.17
N LEU A 335 10.99 31.84 -1.04
CA LEU A 335 11.27 32.99 -1.85
C LEU A 335 12.78 33.12 -1.75
N GLY A 336 13.48 32.80 -2.85
CA GLY A 336 14.92 32.98 -2.92
C GLY A 336 15.22 34.39 -2.42
N PRO A 337 16.42 34.62 -1.83
CA PRO A 337 16.77 35.89 -1.23
C PRO A 337 16.24 37.01 -2.13
N THR A 338 15.38 37.85 -1.56
CA THR A 338 14.64 38.88 -2.30
C THR A 338 15.61 39.52 -3.29
N LEU A 339 15.30 39.47 -4.58
CA LEU A 339 16.05 40.11 -5.67
C LEU A 339 16.01 41.66 -5.56
N TYR A 340 15.82 42.20 -4.37
CA TYR A 340 16.07 43.60 -4.08
C TYR A 340 17.57 43.77 -3.94
N SER A 341 18.16 44.61 -4.81
CA SER A 341 19.52 45.07 -4.61
C SER A 341 19.57 45.78 -3.25
N ASP A 342 20.19 45.14 -2.26
CA ASP A 342 20.54 45.85 -1.04
C ASP A 342 21.67 46.83 -1.37
N LEU A 343 21.30 48.05 -1.75
CA LEU A 343 22.23 49.15 -2.01
C LEU A 343 23.13 49.43 -0.80
N ARG A 344 22.73 49.05 0.44
CA ARG A 344 23.60 49.17 1.62
C ARG A 344 24.71 48.12 1.63
N SER A 345 24.43 46.91 1.17
CA SER A 345 25.46 45.87 0.95
C SER A 345 26.49 46.30 -0.11
N TYR A 346 26.05 47.00 -1.16
CA TYR A 346 26.93 47.61 -2.16
C TYR A 346 27.79 48.75 -1.58
N LEU A 347 27.22 49.61 -0.73
CA LEU A 347 27.98 50.68 -0.06
C LEU A 347 29.04 50.11 0.89
N ASN A 348 28.74 49.04 1.62
CA ASN A 348 29.70 48.39 2.53
C ASN A 348 30.87 47.70 1.80
N THR A 349 30.68 47.30 0.55
CA THR A 349 31.75 46.71 -0.27
C THR A 349 32.64 47.75 -0.95
N GLN A 350 32.21 49.01 -1.06
CA GLN A 350 33.04 50.10 -1.61
C GLN A 350 33.82 50.90 -0.56
N ILE A 351 33.46 50.84 0.73
CA ILE A 351 34.15 51.59 1.80
C ILE A 351 35.44 50.88 2.28
N LYS A 352 35.77 49.70 1.72
CA LYS A 352 37.12 49.13 1.83
C LYS A 352 37.96 49.48 0.58
N MET A 353 38.22 50.77 0.40
CA MET A 353 39.36 51.27 -0.38
C MET A 353 40.03 52.40 0.39
#